data_AF-A0A2L0UFB4-F1
#
_entry.id   AF-A0A2L0UFB4-F1
#
_cell.length_a   1.000
_cell.length_b   1.000
_cell.length_c   1.000
_cell.angle_alpha   90.00
_cell.angle_beta   90.00
_cell.angle_gamma   90.00
#
_symmetry.space_group_name_H-M   'P 1'
#
loop_
_entity.id
_entity.type
_entity.pdbx_description
1 polymer ?
#
loop_
_entity_poly.entity_id
_entity_poly.type
_entity_poly.pdbx_seq_one_letter_code
_entity_poly.pdbx_strand_id
1 'polypeptide(L)'
;MPRCTDQAPGRTGEGRLSVTALPFMLCLRWQPRIVIDREDITVAGSAIAASGRGGLPLLVEVSALREVTWAARELVLAYEHPARIAILGYDDVDRVLMAFMVRSATKTRFFLDRDAAVRWLLRA
;
A
#
# COMPACT_ATOMS: atom_id res chain seq x y z
N MET A 1 22.18 -26.92 -27.86
CA MET A 1 21.29 -25.77 -27.61
C MET A 1 20.91 -25.76 -26.13
N PRO A 2 21.70 -25.14 -25.23
CA PRO A 2 21.34 -25.10 -23.82
C PRO A 2 20.33 -23.98 -23.56
N ARG A 3 19.30 -24.29 -22.78
CA ARG A 3 18.22 -23.40 -22.38
C ARG A 3 18.80 -22.23 -21.57
N CYS A 4 18.37 -21.02 -21.91
CA CYS A 4 18.60 -19.83 -21.11
C CYS A 4 17.82 -20.00 -19.80
N THR A 5 18.50 -20.48 -18.75
CA THR A 5 17.99 -20.43 -17.39
C THR A 5 18.16 -18.99 -16.93
N ASP A 6 17.13 -18.17 -17.12
CA ASP A 6 17.04 -16.84 -16.52
C ASP A 6 16.83 -17.03 -15.02
N GLN A 7 17.94 -17.19 -14.31
CA GLN A 7 17.96 -17.23 -12.85
C GLN A 7 17.89 -15.78 -12.37
N ALA A 8 16.67 -15.29 -12.16
CA ALA A 8 16.43 -14.01 -11.51
C ALA A 8 17.09 -13.99 -10.12
N PRO A 9 17.80 -12.91 -9.75
CA PRO A 9 18.50 -12.84 -8.48
C PRO A 9 17.49 -12.82 -7.33
N GLY A 10 17.85 -13.50 -6.24
CA GLY A 10 17.00 -13.76 -5.08
C GLY A 10 16.21 -12.55 -4.61
N ARG A 11 14.89 -12.70 -4.59
CA ARG A 11 13.98 -11.79 -3.87
C ARG A 11 14.09 -12.09 -2.38
N THR A 12 15.00 -11.41 -1.70
CA THR A 12 14.98 -11.34 -0.23
C THR A 12 13.87 -10.35 0.16
N GLY A 13 12.75 -10.89 0.64
CA GLY A 13 11.52 -10.16 0.98
C GLY A 13 11.58 -9.26 2.22
N GLU A 14 12.75 -8.78 2.62
CA GLU A 14 12.90 -7.83 3.72
C GLU A 14 13.26 -6.45 3.16
N GLY A 15 12.27 -5.54 3.13
CA GLY A 15 12.53 -4.11 2.99
C GLY A 15 11.63 -3.34 2.04
N ARG A 16 10.85 -3.98 1.15
CA ARG A 16 10.03 -3.29 0.13
C ARG A 16 8.89 -2.46 0.73
N LEU A 17 8.45 -2.82 1.93
CA LEU A 17 7.46 -2.10 2.71
C LEU A 17 7.83 -2.12 4.19
N SER A 18 7.30 -1.17 4.94
CA SER A 18 7.35 -1.15 6.40
C SER A 18 5.97 -0.81 6.95
N VAL A 19 5.53 -1.52 7.99
CA VAL A 19 4.33 -1.19 8.75
C VAL A 19 4.73 -0.72 10.14
N THR A 20 4.26 0.46 10.53
CA THR A 20 4.51 1.04 11.85
C THR A 20 3.18 1.29 12.55
N ALA A 21 3.06 0.75 13.77
CA ALA A 21 1.96 1.06 14.66
C ALA A 21 2.20 2.39 15.36
N LEU A 22 1.34 3.37 15.09
CA LEU A 22 1.29 4.63 15.84
C LEU A 22 0.14 4.56 16.86
N PRO A 23 0.09 5.48 17.84
CA PRO A 23 -0.92 5.42 18.91
C PRO A 23 -2.37 5.33 18.41
N PHE A 24 -2.69 6.01 17.30
CA PHE A 24 -4.06 6.16 16.79
C PHE A 24 -4.24 5.73 15.32
N MET A 25 -3.18 5.25 14.66
CA MET A 25 -3.24 4.82 13.25
C MET A 25 -2.16 3.80 12.94
N LEU A 26 -2.33 3.05 11.86
CA LEU A 26 -1.27 2.28 11.22
C LEU A 26 -0.67 3.09 10.07
N CYS A 27 0.65 3.02 9.91
CA CYS A 27 1.35 3.59 8.78
C CYS A 27 2.03 2.48 7.99
N LEU A 28 1.54 2.22 6.77
CA LEU A 28 2.21 1.35 5.81
C LEU A 28 2.96 2.24 4.82
N ARG A 29 4.26 2.03 4.67
CA ARG A 29 5.09 2.80 3.74
C ARG A 29 5.76 1.87 2.76
N TRP A 30 5.60 2.16 1.48
CA TRP A 30 6.30 1.48 0.40
C TRP A 30 7.65 2.13 0.14
N GLN A 31 8.61 1.35 -0.35
CA GLN A 31 9.84 1.93 -0.91
C GLN A 31 9.52 2.76 -2.15
N PRO A 32 10.29 3.83 -2.42
CA PRO A 32 10.11 4.61 -3.64
C PRO A 32 10.36 3.79 -4.91
N ARG A 33 9.74 4.18 -6.03
CA ARG A 33 9.99 3.58 -7.36
C ARG A 33 9.69 2.08 -7.45
N ILE A 34 8.77 1.61 -6.62
CA ILE A 34 8.36 0.21 -6.55
C ILE A 34 7.37 -0.16 -7.67
N VAL A 35 7.40 -1.43 -8.06
CA VAL A 35 6.34 -2.10 -8.82
C VAL A 35 5.59 -3.02 -7.87
N ILE A 36 4.36 -2.67 -7.51
CA ILE A 36 3.58 -3.45 -6.53
C ILE A 36 2.96 -4.66 -7.22
N ASP A 37 3.35 -5.85 -6.78
CA ASP A 37 2.83 -7.13 -7.26
C ASP A 37 1.94 -7.85 -6.23
N ARG A 38 1.43 -9.03 -6.60
CA ARG A 38 0.52 -9.81 -5.75
C ARG A 38 1.18 -10.22 -4.42
N GLU A 39 2.47 -10.53 -4.45
CA GLU A 39 3.23 -10.94 -3.28
C GLU A 39 3.36 -9.77 -2.31
N ASP A 40 3.66 -8.57 -2.82
CA ASP A 40 3.70 -7.34 -2.03
C ASP A 40 2.40 -7.07 -1.28
N ILE A 41 1.25 -7.22 -1.93
CA ILE A 41 -0.06 -7.00 -1.30
C ILE A 41 -0.33 -8.07 -0.23
N THR A 42 0.06 -9.31 -0.47
CA THR A 42 -0.04 -10.38 0.53
C THR A 42 0.80 -10.07 1.76
N VAL A 43 2.06 -9.67 1.56
CA VAL A 43 2.99 -9.31 2.64
C VAL A 43 2.47 -8.08 3.41
N ALA A 44 1.95 -7.07 2.72
CA ALA A 44 1.32 -5.90 3.33
C ALA A 44 0.16 -6.30 4.25
N GLY A 45 -0.75 -7.15 3.77
CA GLY A 45 -1.88 -7.65 4.56
C GLY A 45 -1.43 -8.42 5.80
N SER A 46 -0.45 -9.32 5.64
CA SER A 46 0.14 -10.07 6.76
C SER A 46 0.83 -9.15 7.78
N ALA A 47 1.55 -8.13 7.34
CA ALA A 47 2.22 -7.17 8.22
C ALA A 47 1.21 -6.31 9.00
N ILE A 48 0.10 -5.88 8.36
CA ILE A 48 -1.00 -5.19 9.03
C ILE A 48 -1.64 -6.08 10.08
N ALA A 49 -1.92 -7.35 9.75
CA ALA A 49 -2.50 -8.31 10.69
C ALA A 49 -1.56 -8.57 11.89
N ALA A 50 -0.26 -8.79 11.61
CA ALA A 50 0.76 -9.04 12.62
C ALA A 50 0.98 -7.85 13.59
N SER A 51 0.61 -6.62 13.19
CA SER A 51 0.68 -5.46 14.07
C SER A 51 -0.25 -5.53 15.29
N GLY A 52 -1.26 -6.42 15.27
CA GLY A 52 -2.30 -6.51 16.30
C GLY A 52 -3.23 -5.28 16.35
N ARG A 53 -3.09 -4.33 15.43
CA ARG A 53 -3.84 -3.06 15.39
C ARG A 53 -4.61 -2.84 14.08
N GLY A 54 -4.99 -3.92 13.40
CA GLY A 54 -5.70 -3.88 12.12
C GLY A 54 -7.08 -3.19 12.14
N GLY A 55 -7.60 -2.83 13.32
CA GLY A 55 -8.82 -2.02 13.48
C GLY A 55 -8.58 -0.50 13.47
N LEU A 56 -7.33 -0.04 13.52
CA LEU A 56 -7.02 1.39 13.46
C LEU A 56 -7.07 1.91 12.02
N PRO A 57 -7.38 3.21 11.82
CA PRO A 57 -7.26 3.84 10.50
C PRO A 57 -5.87 3.64 9.90
N LEU A 58 -5.80 3.46 8.58
CA LEU A 58 -4.58 3.12 7.85
C LEU A 58 -4.12 4.28 6.98
N LEU A 59 -2.89 4.76 7.21
CA LEU A 59 -2.15 5.63 6.31
C LEU A 59 -1.26 4.77 5.42
N VAL A 60 -1.44 4.86 4.10
CA VAL A 60 -0.60 4.21 3.09
C VAL A 60 0.24 5.28 2.41
N GLU A 61 1.55 5.27 2.62
CA GLU A 61 2.51 6.16 1.98
C GLU A 61 3.12 5.47 0.76
N VAL A 62 2.84 6.01 -0.44
CA VAL A 62 3.45 5.64 -1.71
C VAL A 62 4.31 6.81 -2.21
N SER A 63 5.42 6.51 -2.88
CA SER A 63 6.26 7.56 -3.45
C SER A 63 6.82 7.12 -4.79
N ALA A 64 6.49 7.84 -5.85
CA ALA A 64 6.96 7.55 -7.21
C ALA A 64 6.64 6.12 -7.65
N LEU A 65 5.39 5.69 -7.47
CA LEU A 65 4.93 4.37 -7.84
C LEU A 65 5.11 4.16 -9.35
N ARG A 66 5.85 3.11 -9.75
CA ARG A 66 6.07 2.85 -11.18
C ARG A 66 4.90 2.14 -11.80
N GLU A 67 4.38 1.15 -11.08
CA GLU A 67 3.30 0.30 -11.55
C GLU A 67 2.64 -0.44 -10.39
N VAL A 68 1.35 -0.75 -10.55
CA VAL A 68 0.65 -1.78 -9.79
C VAL A 68 0.15 -2.82 -10.78
N THR A 69 0.64 -4.05 -10.65
CA THR A 69 0.27 -5.15 -11.55
C THR A 69 -1.22 -5.47 -11.46
N TRP A 70 -1.78 -6.06 -12.52
CA TRP A 70 -3.19 -6.48 -12.52
C TRP A 70 -3.55 -7.40 -11.35
N ALA A 71 -2.72 -8.43 -11.10
CA ALA A 71 -2.94 -9.37 -10.00
C ALA A 71 -2.90 -8.72 -8.62
N ALA A 72 -2.08 -7.68 -8.43
CA ALA A 72 -2.09 -6.88 -7.21
C ALA A 72 -3.39 -6.08 -7.07
N ARG A 73 -3.87 -5.47 -8.16
CA ARG A 73 -5.12 -4.69 -8.16
C ARG A 73 -6.31 -5.53 -7.75
N GLU A 74 -6.42 -6.76 -8.24
CA GLU A 74 -7.50 -7.67 -7.85
C GLU A 74 -7.54 -7.90 -6.33
N LEU A 75 -6.37 -8.11 -5.70
CA LEU A 75 -6.29 -8.25 -4.25
C LEU A 75 -6.63 -6.96 -3.50
N VAL A 76 -6.16 -5.81 -3.98
CA VAL A 76 -6.46 -4.51 -3.36
C VAL A 76 -7.96 -4.19 -3.44
N LEU A 77 -8.62 -4.50 -4.55
CA LEU A 77 -10.06 -4.28 -4.71
C LEU A 77 -10.89 -5.23 -3.83
N ALA A 78 -10.40 -6.45 -3.61
CA ALA A 78 -11.03 -7.42 -2.71
C ALA A 78 -10.73 -7.15 -1.22
N TYR A 79 -9.79 -6.25 -0.92
CA TYR A 79 -9.41 -5.94 0.45
C TYR A 79 -10.46 -5.05 1.12
N GLU A 80 -10.98 -5.55 2.24
CA GLU A 80 -11.83 -4.78 3.14
C GLU A 80 -11.06 -4.43 4.40
N HIS A 81 -10.98 -3.12 4.67
CA HIS A 81 -10.44 -2.61 5.92
C HIS A 81 -11.58 -2.10 6.81
N PRO A 82 -11.57 -2.41 8.12
CA PRO A 82 -12.64 -2.00 9.03
C PRO A 82 -12.68 -0.49 9.31
N ALA A 83 -11.60 0.24 9.02
CA ALA A 83 -11.46 1.67 9.26
C ALA A 83 -11.20 2.46 7.97
N ARG A 84 -11.05 3.79 8.10
CA ARG A 84 -10.70 4.66 6.96
C ARG A 84 -9.28 4.38 6.48
N ILE A 85 -9.07 4.50 5.16
CA ILE A 85 -7.74 4.42 4.54
C ILE A 85 -7.42 5.76 3.89
N ALA A 86 -6.27 6.34 4.21
CA ALA A 86 -5.73 7.48 3.50
C ALA A 86 -4.50 7.04 2.73
N ILE A 87 -4.44 7.44 1.47
CA ILE A 87 -3.30 7.18 0.60
C ILE A 87 -2.57 8.51 0.42
N LEU A 88 -1.33 8.56 0.84
CA LEU A 88 -0.43 9.68 0.61
C LEU A 88 0.48 9.34 -0.57
N GLY A 89 0.33 10.08 -1.67
CA GLY A 89 1.24 10.02 -2.80
C GLY A 89 2.21 11.20 -2.83
N TYR A 90 3.20 11.10 -3.70
CA TYR A 90 4.21 12.12 -3.92
C TYR A 90 3.85 13.06 -5.07
N ASP A 91 3.21 12.54 -6.13
CA ASP A 91 2.89 13.30 -7.33
C ASP A 91 1.51 12.94 -7.93
N ASP A 92 1.13 13.64 -9.00
CA ASP A 92 -0.13 13.38 -9.70
C ASP A 92 -0.15 12.04 -10.46
N VAL A 93 1.01 11.43 -10.74
CA VAL A 93 1.08 10.09 -11.33
C VAL A 93 0.65 9.05 -10.29
N ASP A 94 1.11 9.19 -9.05
CA ASP A 94 0.64 8.41 -7.90
C ASP A 94 -0.88 8.57 -7.77
N ARG A 95 -1.43 9.78 -7.92
CA ARG A 95 -2.88 10.01 -7.87
C ARG A 95 -3.65 9.19 -8.90
N VAL A 96 -3.19 9.19 -10.16
CA VAL A 96 -3.85 8.45 -11.24
C VAL A 96 -3.80 6.95 -10.97
N LEU A 97 -2.64 6.42 -10.58
CA LEU A 97 -2.48 5.00 -10.26
C LEU A 97 -3.35 4.59 -9.06
N MET A 98 -3.41 5.43 -8.03
CA MET A 98 -4.21 5.15 -6.83
C MET A 98 -5.71 5.33 -7.08
N ALA A 99 -6.14 6.24 -7.97
CA ALA A 99 -7.56 6.44 -8.28
C ALA A 99 -8.26 5.16 -8.74
N PHE A 100 -7.55 4.25 -9.41
CA PHE A 100 -8.07 2.93 -9.78
C PHE A 100 -8.28 1.99 -8.58
N MET A 101 -7.51 2.18 -7.51
CA MET A 101 -7.58 1.39 -6.28
C MET A 101 -8.60 1.93 -5.27
N VAL A 102 -8.99 3.21 -5.36
CA VAL A 102 -9.99 3.85 -4.47
C VAL A 102 -11.42 3.29 -4.69
N ARG A 103 -11.62 2.35 -5.63
CA ARG A 103 -12.93 1.70 -5.87
C ARG A 103 -13.31 0.65 -4.81
N SER A 104 -12.54 0.48 -3.74
CA SER A 104 -12.88 -0.35 -2.59
C SER A 104 -14.11 0.20 -1.85
N ALA A 105 -14.94 -0.68 -1.27
CA ALA A 105 -16.08 -0.33 -0.43
C ALA A 105 -15.67 0.42 0.85
N THR A 106 -14.40 0.32 1.25
CA THR A 106 -13.82 1.05 2.37
C THR A 106 -13.70 2.54 2.05
N LYS A 107 -14.04 3.40 3.03
CA LYS A 107 -13.82 4.86 2.95
C LYS A 107 -12.33 5.17 2.73
N THR A 108 -11.96 5.31 1.46
CA THR A 108 -10.58 5.49 1.00
C THR A 108 -10.43 6.85 0.32
N ARG A 109 -9.36 7.59 0.62
CA ARG A 109 -9.10 8.90 0.00
C ARG A 109 -7.62 9.15 -0.25
N PHE A 110 -7.30 9.74 -1.40
CA PHE A 110 -5.95 10.14 -1.78
C PHE A 110 -5.62 11.58 -1.34
N PHE A 111 -4.36 11.80 -0.99
CA PHE A 111 -3.78 13.07 -0.56
C PHE A 111 -2.36 13.24 -1.10
N LEU A 112 -1.95 14.50 -1.31
CA LEU A 112 -0.56 14.89 -1.54
C LEU A 112 0.07 15.55 -0.30
N ASP A 113 -0.75 15.95 0.66
CA ASP A 113 -0.33 16.56 1.93
C ASP A 113 -0.55 15.59 3.08
N ARG A 114 0.54 15.28 3.80
CA ARG A 114 0.52 14.31 4.91
C ARG A 114 -0.38 14.77 6.05
N ASP A 115 -0.34 16.05 6.39
CA ASP A 115 -1.11 16.59 7.50
C ASP A 115 -2.62 16.60 7.20
N ALA A 116 -3.01 16.85 5.95
CA ALA A 116 -4.38 16.71 5.48
C ALA A 116 -4.84 15.24 5.56
N ALA A 117 -4.00 14.29 5.14
CA ALA A 117 -4.31 12.86 5.21
C ALA A 117 -4.56 12.41 6.66
N VAL A 118 -3.65 12.77 7.57
CA VAL A 118 -3.74 12.42 8.99
C VAL A 118 -4.96 13.08 9.65
N ARG A 119 -5.19 14.38 9.40
CA ARG A 119 -6.39 15.08 9.92
C ARG A 119 -7.69 14.45 9.44
N TRP A 120 -7.73 13.94 8.21
CA TRP A 120 -8.92 13.27 7.68
C TRP A 120 -9.11 11.87 8.27
N LEU A 121 -8.02 11.10 8.47
CA LEU A 121 -8.04 9.80 9.13
C LEU A 121 -8.60 9.89 10.55
N LEU A 122 -8.13 10.89 11.32
CA LEU A 122 -8.43 11.03 12.74
C LEU A 122 -9.70 11.83 13.04
N ARG A 123 -10.38 12.35 12.02
CA ARG A 123 -11.67 13.03 12.23
C ARG A 123 -12.72 12.00 12.65
N ALA A 124 -13.39 12.19 13.78
CA ALA A 124 -14.56 11.38 14.17
C ALA A 124 -15.63 11.40 13.07
#